data_AF-A0AA35N996-F1
#
_entry.id   AF-A0AA35N996-F1
#
_cell.length_a   1.000
_cell.length_b   1.000
_cell.length_c   1.000
_cell.angle_alpha   90.00
_cell.angle_beta   90.00
_cell.angle_gamma   90.00
#
_symmetry.space_group_name_H-M   'P 1'
#
loop_
_entity.id
_entity.type
_entity.pdbx_description
1 polymer ?
#
loop_
_entity_poly.entity_id
_entity_poly.type
_entity_poly.pdbx_seq_one_letter_code
_entity_poly.pdbx_strand_id
1 'polypeptide(L)'
;MTKALDYFDPAAAQGGDLAATLAHVKADYCIMSFTTDWRFSPARSREIVDALMAARKNVCYLEIESPYGHDAFLIPTPRYMQGFSNYMNRIAI
;
A
#
# COMPACT_ATOMS: atom_id res chain seq x y z
N MET A 1 20.73 -7.56 4.49
CA MET A 1 19.76 -7.10 3.46
C MET A 1 20.52 -6.79 2.20
N THR A 2 20.07 -7.28 1.05
CA THR A 2 20.68 -6.98 -0.26
C THR A 2 20.25 -5.58 -0.71
N LYS A 3 21.14 -4.84 -1.39
CA LYS A 3 20.89 -3.50 -1.94
C LYS A 3 19.74 -3.41 -2.96
N ALA A 4 19.17 -4.56 -3.36
CA ALA A 4 18.10 -4.64 -4.34
C ALA A 4 16.85 -3.83 -3.95
N LEU A 5 16.49 -3.80 -2.66
CA LEU A 5 15.37 -2.98 -2.18
C LEU A 5 15.69 -1.48 -2.19
N ASP A 6 16.93 -1.12 -1.91
CA ASP A 6 17.36 0.29 -1.85
C ASP A 6 17.42 0.95 -3.23
N TYR A 7 17.58 0.15 -4.29
CA TYR A 7 17.63 0.62 -5.68
C TYR A 7 16.34 0.39 -6.47
N PHE A 8 15.35 -0.27 -5.88
CA PHE A 8 14.11 -0.54 -6.59
C PHE A 8 13.28 0.73 -6.71
N ASP A 9 13.14 1.22 -7.93
CA ASP A 9 12.23 2.30 -8.29
C ASP A 9 11.27 1.79 -9.37
N PRO A 10 9.99 1.57 -9.04
CA PRO A 10 9.01 1.10 -10.02
C PRO A 10 8.73 2.14 -11.12
N ALA A 11 9.00 3.43 -10.86
CA ALA A 11 8.73 4.52 -11.79
C ALA A 11 9.93 4.85 -12.70
N ALA A 12 11.05 4.15 -12.56
CA ALA A 12 12.28 4.44 -13.29
C ALA A 12 12.09 4.43 -14.82
N ALA A 13 11.29 3.50 -15.35
CA ALA A 13 11.01 3.40 -16.79
C ALA A 13 10.08 4.52 -17.31
N GLN A 14 9.39 5.22 -16.41
CA GLN A 14 8.47 6.32 -16.69
C GLN A 14 9.05 7.66 -16.21
N GLY A 15 10.38 7.76 -16.07
CA GLY A 15 11.05 9.00 -15.69
C GLY A 15 10.72 9.47 -14.26
N GLY A 16 10.39 8.55 -13.36
CA GLY A 16 10.01 8.85 -11.99
C GLY A 16 8.51 9.13 -11.79
N ASP A 17 7.69 9.08 -12.85
CA ASP A 17 6.24 9.27 -12.74
C ASP A 17 5.54 7.98 -12.32
N LEU A 18 5.27 7.87 -11.01
CA LEU A 18 4.58 6.71 -10.45
C LEU A 18 3.10 6.63 -10.91
N ALA A 19 2.44 7.75 -11.20
CA ALA A 19 1.05 7.73 -11.68
C ALA A 19 0.99 7.19 -13.12
N ALA A 20 1.89 7.63 -14.01
CA ALA A 20 2.03 7.08 -15.36
C ALA A 20 2.38 5.58 -15.32
N THR A 21 3.25 5.20 -14.38
CA THR A 21 3.61 3.79 -14.13
C THR A 21 2.39 2.96 -13.77
N LEU A 22 1.51 3.45 -12.88
CA LEU A 22 0.34 2.70 -12.42
C LEU A 22 -0.89 2.83 -13.35
N ALA A 23 -0.87 3.74 -14.33
CA ALA A 23 -2.00 4.04 -15.21
C ALA A 23 -2.51 2.84 -16.02
N HIS A 24 -1.67 1.85 -16.31
CA HIS A 24 -2.05 0.67 -17.10
C HIS A 24 -2.71 -0.44 -16.27
N VAL A 25 -2.68 -0.34 -14.92
CA VAL A 25 -3.22 -1.39 -14.07
C VAL A 25 -4.75 -1.40 -14.09
N LYS A 26 -5.32 -2.60 -14.12
CA LYS A 26 -6.78 -2.85 -14.19
C LYS A 26 -7.40 -3.29 -12.86
N ALA A 27 -6.58 -3.69 -11.90
CA ALA A 27 -7.04 -4.13 -10.60
C ALA A 27 -7.46 -2.96 -9.71
N ASP A 28 -8.41 -3.22 -8.82
CA ASP A 28 -8.66 -2.40 -7.64
C ASP A 28 -7.53 -2.60 -6.63
N TYR A 29 -7.27 -1.57 -5.80
CA TYR A 29 -6.22 -1.61 -4.80
C TYR A 29 -6.75 -1.54 -3.37
N CYS A 30 -6.11 -2.28 -2.47
CA CYS A 30 -6.21 -2.10 -1.03
C CYS A 30 -4.80 -1.94 -0.46
N ILE A 31 -4.54 -0.79 0.14
CA ILE A 31 -3.26 -0.47 0.77
C ILE A 31 -3.51 -0.35 2.27
N MET A 32 -2.78 -1.15 3.04
CA MET A 32 -2.81 -1.11 4.50
C MET A 32 -1.40 -0.85 5.02
N SER A 33 -1.27 0.12 5.93
CA SER A 33 0.01 0.50 6.53
C SER A 33 -0.08 0.50 8.06
N PHE A 34 1.07 0.41 8.72
CA PHE A 34 1.16 0.36 10.18
C PHE A 34 2.01 1.50 10.71
N THR A 35 1.52 2.21 11.74
CA THR A 35 2.09 3.51 12.17
C THR A 35 3.56 3.43 12.59
N THR A 36 4.01 2.29 13.12
CA THR A 36 5.40 2.09 13.57
C THR A 36 6.26 1.31 12.57
N ASP A 37 5.74 0.96 11.40
CA ASP A 37 6.54 0.34 10.34
C ASP A 37 7.52 1.38 9.79
N TRP A 38 8.81 1.24 10.10
CA TRP A 38 9.86 2.10 9.58
C TRP A 38 10.42 1.59 8.24
N ARG A 39 10.20 0.31 7.92
CA ARG A 39 10.72 -0.34 6.72
C ARG A 39 9.82 -0.04 5.52
N PHE A 40 8.51 -0.11 5.71
CA PHE A 40 7.49 0.24 4.73
C PHE A 40 6.57 1.30 5.30
N SER A 41 7.12 2.50 5.45
CA SER A 41 6.46 3.54 6.24
C SER A 41 5.09 3.95 5.69
N PRO A 42 4.18 4.42 6.57
CA PRO A 42 2.90 4.98 6.14
C PRO A 42 3.06 6.12 5.12
N ALA A 43 4.16 6.88 5.19
CA ALA A 43 4.47 7.91 4.19
C ALA A 43 4.66 7.32 2.78
N ARG A 44 5.42 6.23 2.64
CA ARG A 44 5.58 5.53 1.36
C ARG A 44 4.28 4.91 0.87
N SER A 45 3.45 4.41 1.78
CA SER A 45 2.11 3.92 1.42
C SER A 45 1.22 5.04 0.87
N ARG A 46 1.26 6.23 1.47
CA ARG A 46 0.53 7.41 0.98
C ARG A 46 1.03 7.87 -0.39
N GLU A 47 2.34 7.84 -0.66
CA GLU A 47 2.89 8.13 -1.99
C GLU A 47 2.30 7.21 -3.07
N ILE A 48 2.12 5.91 -2.77
CA ILE A 48 1.47 4.97 -3.69
C ILE A 48 -0.02 5.30 -3.86
N VAL A 49 -0.73 5.60 -2.77
CA VAL A 49 -2.15 5.98 -2.80
C VAL A 49 -2.36 7.24 -3.64
N ASP A 50 -1.54 8.27 -3.46
CA ASP A 50 -1.60 9.51 -4.21
C ASP A 50 -1.37 9.28 -5.71
N ALA A 51 -0.39 8.44 -6.06
CA ALA A 51 -0.15 8.05 -7.45
C ALA A 51 -1.32 7.26 -8.06
N LEU A 52 -1.93 6.34 -7.31
CA LEU A 52 -3.12 5.60 -7.74
C LEU A 52 -4.33 6.53 -7.95
N MET A 53 -4.54 7.49 -7.05
CA MET A 53 -5.60 8.49 -7.19
C MET A 53 -5.36 9.38 -8.43
N ALA A 54 -4.13 9.86 -8.63
CA ALA A 54 -3.75 10.64 -9.81
C ALA A 54 -3.94 9.85 -11.12
N ALA A 55 -3.68 8.54 -11.10
CA ALA A 55 -3.91 7.62 -12.19
C ALA A 55 -5.40 7.20 -12.37
N ARG A 56 -6.32 7.80 -11.59
CA ARG A 56 -7.76 7.49 -11.56
C ARG A 56 -8.06 6.01 -11.32
N LYS A 57 -7.30 5.39 -10.40
CA LYS A 57 -7.52 4.01 -9.94
C LYS A 57 -8.40 3.99 -8.70
N ASN A 58 -9.17 2.91 -8.57
CA ASN A 58 -9.92 2.67 -7.36
C ASN A 58 -8.98 2.12 -6.29
N VAL A 59 -8.83 2.87 -5.19
CA VAL A 59 -7.92 2.55 -4.10
C VAL A 59 -8.61 2.73 -2.76
N CYS A 60 -8.50 1.73 -1.90
CA CYS A 60 -8.85 1.81 -0.49
C CYS A 60 -7.56 1.91 0.33
N TYR A 61 -7.48 2.89 1.23
CA TYR A 61 -6.34 3.06 2.14
C TYR A 61 -6.77 2.96 3.60
N LEU A 62 -6.04 2.20 4.39
CA LEU A 62 -6.20 2.12 5.84
C LEU A 62 -4.84 2.19 6.54
N GLU A 63 -4.67 3.20 7.38
CA GLU A 63 -3.54 3.29 8.30
C GLU A 63 -3.96 2.75 9.68
N ILE A 64 -3.18 1.79 10.19
CA ILE A 64 -3.50 1.03 11.39
C ILE A 64 -2.46 1.36 12.46
N GLU A 65 -2.94 1.83 13.61
CA GLU A 65 -2.08 2.01 14.77
C GLU A 65 -1.62 0.64 15.29
N SER A 66 -0.31 0.47 15.41
CA SER A 66 0.29 -0.78 15.88
C SER A 66 1.66 -0.50 16.49
N PRO A 67 2.04 -1.15 17.61
CA PRO A 67 3.37 -1.06 18.18
C PRO A 67 4.38 -2.08 17.57
N TYR A 68 3.93 -2.95 16.65
CA TYR A 68 4.70 -4.11 16.20
C TYR A 68 5.55 -3.86 14.94
N GLY A 69 5.66 -2.62 14.49
CA GLY A 69 6.41 -2.27 13.29
C GLY A 69 5.88 -3.01 12.06
N HIS A 70 6.81 -3.53 11.25
CA HIS A 70 6.49 -4.27 10.04
C HIS A 70 5.70 -5.55 10.32
N ASP A 71 6.04 -6.30 11.37
CA ASP A 71 5.42 -7.60 11.66
C ASP A 71 3.95 -7.48 12.11
N ALA A 72 3.42 -6.25 12.24
CA ALA A 72 2.03 -5.98 12.56
C ALA A 72 1.03 -6.65 11.61
N PHE A 73 1.37 -6.88 10.33
CA PHE A 73 0.48 -7.58 9.40
C PHE A 73 0.27 -9.06 9.73
N LEU A 74 1.15 -9.66 10.55
CA LEU A 74 1.02 -11.04 11.03
C LEU A 74 0.18 -11.13 12.31
N ILE A 75 -0.13 -9.99 12.94
CA ILE A 75 -0.79 -9.93 14.24
C ILE A 75 -2.26 -9.53 14.03
N PRO A 76 -3.22 -10.42 14.29
CA PRO A 76 -4.62 -10.16 14.03
C PRO A 76 -5.19 -9.18 15.07
N THR A 77 -5.16 -7.89 14.76
CA THR A 77 -5.84 -6.86 15.56
C THR A 77 -7.26 -6.62 15.05
N PRO A 78 -8.23 -6.26 15.91
CA PRO A 78 -9.62 -6.09 15.48
C PRO A 78 -9.77 -5.08 14.33
N ARG A 79 -9.07 -3.93 14.39
CA ARG A 79 -9.12 -2.90 13.35
C ARG A 79 -8.57 -3.39 12.01
N TYR A 80 -7.44 -4.11 12.04
CA TYR A 80 -6.83 -4.69 10.84
C TYR A 80 -7.77 -5.72 10.19
N MET A 81 -8.22 -6.69 10.98
CA MET A 81 -9.03 -7.80 10.47
C MET A 81 -10.39 -7.33 9.95
N GLN A 82 -11.00 -6.34 10.60
CA GLN A 82 -12.26 -5.76 10.13
C GLN A 82 -12.08 -5.02 8.80
N GLY A 83 -11.06 -4.15 8.69
CA GLY A 83 -10.77 -3.45 7.44
C GLY A 83 -10.49 -4.40 6.28
N PHE A 84 -9.67 -5.43 6.54
CA PHE A 84 -9.31 -6.43 5.54
C PHE A 84 -10.52 -7.24 5.09
N SER A 85 -11.30 -7.77 6.04
CA SER A 85 -12.49 -8.57 5.74
C SER A 85 -13.54 -7.75 4.98
N ASN A 86 -13.74 -6.47 5.33
CA ASN A 86 -14.67 -5.59 4.63
C ASN A 86 -14.25 -5.38 3.16
N TYR A 87 -12.96 -5.18 2.90
CA TYR A 87 -12.48 -5.07 1.52
C TYR A 87 -12.66 -6.37 0.75
N MET A 88 -12.29 -7.51 1.34
CA MET A 88 -12.44 -8.83 0.71
C MET A 88 -13.91 -9.15 0.38
N ASN A 89 -14.83 -8.88 1.32
CA ASN A 89 -16.26 -9.07 1.12
C ASN A 89 -16.81 -8.18 0.00
N ARG A 90 -16.25 -6.98 -0.20
CA ARG A 90 -16.65 -6.07 -1.29
C ARG A 90 -16.26 -6.64 -2.67
N ILE A 91 -15.14 -7.36 -2.78
CA ILE A 91 -14.61 -7.84 -4.06
C ILE A 91 -14.95 -9.29 -4.39
N ALA A 92 -15.44 -10.07 -3.44
CA ALA A 92 -15.77 -11.50 -3.60
C ALA A 92 -17.07 -11.77 -4.41
N ILE A 93 -17.53 -10.79 -5.19
CA ILE A 93 -18.74 -10.89 -6.02
C ILE A 93 -18.43 -11.58 -7.34
#